data_AF-E3MMD9-F1
#
_entry.id   AF-E3MMD9-F1
#
_cell.length_a   1.000
_cell.length_b   1.000
_cell.length_c   1.000
_cell.angle_alpha   90.00
_cell.angle_beta   90.00
_cell.angle_gamma   90.00
#
_symmetry.space_group_name_H-M   'P 1'
#
loop_
_entity.id
_entity.type
_entity.pdbx_description
1 polymer ?
#
loop_
_entity_poly.entity_id
_entity_poly.type
_entity_poly.pdbx_seq_one_letter_code
_entity_poly.pdbx_strand_id
1 'polypeptide(L)'
;MILKQSVLILFFLTAISAWGVTTPKPEIKYHRCSSCATGGFVLKKWLMQHSESGQSMGWIDWRGTDCADGLVFIVACINSCVTITVEKKIAEELYVYQGTMEECSDDLIHSSPDLPNHGENFKAFYEDAVFVATRMGHKITYNFTRKSFIDLHDEGVEQRHKVDDQVYITSSGVMKVTDFTTMDYVTAVAVVISFFIIIGACKVICCKSSSVPKTEPIFLNGENAELVPLEPNNNELPDELDDDDDVKENVVKKSETKKDVENDNDEKENKKTGDSPV
;
A
#
# COMPACT_ATOMS: atom_id res chain seq x y z
N MET A 1 -51.25 20.42 15.47
CA MET A 1 -50.51 19.42 14.65
C MET A 1 -49.22 19.98 14.06
N ILE A 2 -49.27 21.07 13.28
CA ILE A 2 -48.16 21.68 12.51
C ILE A 2 -46.76 21.54 13.16
N LEU A 3 -46.59 21.95 14.42
CA LEU A 3 -45.29 21.92 15.12
C LEU A 3 -44.60 20.54 15.12
N LYS A 4 -45.34 19.42 15.17
CA LYS A 4 -44.75 18.07 15.07
C LYS A 4 -44.15 17.79 13.70
N GLN A 5 -44.74 18.29 12.61
CA GLN A 5 -44.22 18.10 11.26
C GLN A 5 -42.98 18.96 11.02
N SER A 6 -42.98 20.21 11.50
CA SER A 6 -41.82 21.11 11.38
C SER A 6 -40.57 20.54 12.04
N VAL A 7 -40.68 19.97 13.25
CA VAL A 7 -39.53 19.32 13.94
C VAL A 7 -39.05 18.08 13.19
N LEU A 8 -39.96 17.28 12.65
CA LEU A 8 -39.62 16.07 11.89
C LEU A 8 -38.85 16.40 10.60
N ILE A 9 -39.32 17.42 9.86
CA ILE A 9 -38.66 17.93 8.65
C ILE A 9 -37.26 18.48 8.98
N LEU A 10 -37.12 19.21 10.10
CA LEU A 10 -35.81 19.72 10.53
C LEU A 10 -34.84 18.57 10.84
N PHE A 11 -35.30 17.54 11.54
CA PHE A 11 -34.50 16.34 11.85
C PHE A 11 -34.02 15.62 10.59
N PHE A 12 -34.91 15.41 9.61
CA PHE A 12 -34.55 14.80 8.32
C PHE A 12 -33.56 15.66 7.53
N LEU A 13 -33.73 16.99 7.50
CA LEU A 13 -32.78 17.89 6.84
C LEU A 13 -31.40 17.86 7.52
N THR A 14 -31.33 17.85 8.86
CA THR A 14 -30.06 17.70 9.57
C THR A 14 -29.40 16.35 9.33
N ALA A 15 -30.17 15.26 9.29
CA ALA A 15 -29.66 13.93 8.98
C ALA A 15 -29.07 13.87 7.56
N ILE A 16 -29.79 14.40 6.57
CA ILE A 16 -29.31 14.48 5.17
C ILE A 16 -28.03 15.33 5.07
N SER A 17 -27.93 16.45 5.82
CA SER A 17 -26.71 17.27 5.82
C SER A 17 -25.51 16.61 6.52
N ALA A 18 -25.76 15.73 7.50
CA ALA A 18 -24.72 14.91 8.13
C ALA A 18 -24.28 13.74 7.23
N TRP A 19 -25.14 13.30 6.31
CA TRP A 19 -24.88 12.27 5.31
C TRP A 19 -24.36 12.88 4.00
N GLY A 20 -23.52 13.91 4.12
CA GLY A 20 -22.71 14.39 3.00
C GLY A 20 -21.80 13.26 2.54
N VAL A 21 -22.13 12.64 1.41
CA VAL A 21 -21.37 11.52 0.84
C VAL A 21 -20.01 12.05 0.37
N THR A 22 -19.04 12.06 1.29
CA THR A 22 -17.62 12.19 0.98
C THR A 22 -17.21 10.94 0.23
N THR A 23 -17.35 10.97 -1.10
CA THR A 23 -16.72 9.97 -1.96
C THR A 23 -15.23 9.94 -1.60
N PRO A 24 -14.67 8.79 -1.17
CA PRO A 24 -13.27 8.73 -0.81
C PRO A 24 -12.45 9.17 -2.02
N LYS A 25 -11.62 10.21 -1.83
CA LYS A 25 -10.70 10.66 -2.87
C LYS A 25 -9.88 9.44 -3.30
N PRO A 26 -9.79 9.11 -4.61
CA PRO A 26 -9.04 7.94 -5.04
C PRO A 26 -7.60 8.06 -4.55
N GLU A 27 -7.22 7.11 -3.69
CA GLU A 27 -5.90 7.08 -3.08
C GLU A 27 -4.90 6.60 -4.12
N ILE A 28 -4.05 7.51 -4.58
CA ILE A 28 -2.98 7.20 -5.53
C ILE A 28 -1.92 6.42 -4.75
N LYS A 29 -1.99 5.08 -4.78
CA LYS A 29 -0.95 4.22 -4.19
C LYS A 29 0.31 4.32 -5.03
N TYR A 30 1.19 5.23 -4.63
CA TYR A 30 2.59 5.24 -5.05
C TYR A 30 3.28 3.96 -4.57
N HIS A 31 4.26 3.52 -5.36
CA HIS A 31 5.18 2.45 -5.04
C HIS A 31 6.60 2.87 -5.48
N ARG A 32 7.63 2.10 -5.12
CA ARG A 32 9.04 2.48 -5.27
C ARG A 32 9.67 1.72 -6.43
N CYS A 33 10.27 2.41 -7.39
CA CYS A 33 11.07 1.80 -8.44
C CYS A 33 12.56 2.09 -8.25
N SER A 34 13.41 1.19 -8.73
CA SER A 34 14.80 1.50 -9.07
C SER A 34 14.82 2.50 -10.24
N SER A 35 15.72 3.49 -10.16
CA SER A 35 16.11 4.37 -11.25
C SER A 35 17.62 4.24 -11.44
N CYS A 36 18.03 3.60 -12.54
CA CYS A 36 19.41 3.36 -12.90
C CYS A 36 19.57 3.07 -14.40
N ALA A 37 20.77 3.28 -14.94
CA ALA A 37 21.13 2.71 -16.23
C ALA A 37 22.58 2.24 -16.25
N THR A 38 22.80 1.02 -16.72
CA THR A 38 24.15 0.53 -17.02
C THR A 38 24.83 1.44 -18.05
N GLY A 39 26.14 1.67 -17.93
CA GLY A 39 26.89 2.46 -18.92
C GLY A 39 26.71 1.96 -20.37
N GLY A 40 26.59 0.64 -20.54
CA GLY A 40 26.31 0.00 -21.83
C GLY A 40 24.93 0.34 -22.41
N PHE A 41 23.88 0.48 -21.59
CA PHE A 41 22.56 0.93 -22.02
C PHE A 41 22.58 2.40 -22.46
N VAL A 42 23.30 3.26 -21.74
CA VAL A 42 23.44 4.69 -22.08
C VAL A 42 24.05 4.88 -23.47
N LEU A 43 25.03 4.05 -23.85
CA LEU A 43 25.61 4.00 -25.21
C LEU A 43 24.63 3.53 -26.30
N LYS A 44 23.47 2.97 -25.94
CA LYS A 44 22.38 2.60 -26.85
C LYS A 44 21.27 3.65 -26.93
N LYS A 45 21.50 4.90 -26.47
CA LYS A 45 20.52 6.00 -26.58
C LYS A 45 19.86 6.13 -27.97
N TRP A 46 20.64 5.98 -29.04
CA TRP A 46 20.16 6.02 -30.44
C TRP A 46 19.14 4.93 -30.78
N LEU A 47 19.12 3.81 -30.06
CA LEU A 47 18.12 2.75 -30.19
C LEU A 47 16.80 3.16 -29.54
N MET A 48 16.85 3.92 -28.44
CA MET A 48 15.69 4.38 -27.65
C MET A 48 15.16 5.76 -28.05
N GLN A 49 15.90 6.47 -28.91
CA GLN A 49 15.60 7.81 -29.42
C GLN A 49 15.78 7.80 -30.95
N HIS A 50 14.83 7.18 -31.66
CA HIS A 50 14.90 6.93 -33.09
C HIS A 50 13.62 7.42 -33.80
N SER A 51 13.57 8.72 -34.05
CA SER A 51 12.40 9.42 -34.61
C SER A 51 11.91 8.86 -35.94
N GLU A 52 12.83 8.43 -36.82
CA GLU A 52 12.50 7.80 -38.12
C GLU A 52 11.74 6.46 -37.97
N SER A 53 11.85 5.80 -36.82
CA SER A 53 11.07 4.59 -36.49
C SER A 53 9.88 4.88 -35.58
N GLY A 54 9.65 6.14 -35.19
CA GLY A 54 8.65 6.49 -34.18
C GLY A 54 9.05 6.11 -32.74
N GLN A 55 10.30 5.76 -32.48
CA GLN A 55 10.79 5.51 -31.12
C GLN A 55 11.11 6.83 -30.41
N SER A 56 10.39 7.13 -29.34
CA SER A 56 10.66 8.27 -28.45
C SER A 56 10.38 7.89 -27.01
N MET A 57 11.34 8.19 -26.15
CA MET A 57 11.25 7.99 -24.70
C MET A 57 11.60 9.29 -23.97
N GLY A 58 11.37 9.34 -22.66
CA GLY A 58 12.13 10.19 -21.78
C GLY A 58 13.62 9.84 -21.84
N TRP A 59 14.48 10.76 -21.36
CA TRP A 59 15.89 10.44 -21.16
C TRP A 59 16.42 11.14 -19.91
N ILE A 60 16.55 10.35 -18.86
CA ILE A 60 16.99 10.81 -17.54
C ILE A 60 18.53 10.79 -17.47
N ASP A 61 19.08 11.53 -16.51
CA ASP A 61 20.52 11.65 -16.29
C ASP A 61 20.98 10.69 -15.18
N TRP A 62 21.15 9.43 -15.54
CA TRP A 62 21.53 8.33 -14.64
C TRP A 62 23.00 8.36 -14.14
N ARG A 63 23.68 9.53 -14.21
CA ARG A 63 25.08 9.68 -13.76
C ARG A 63 25.23 9.35 -12.27
N GLY A 64 26.12 8.41 -11.96
CA GLY A 64 26.36 7.94 -10.59
C GLY A 64 25.53 6.71 -10.20
N THR A 65 24.72 6.17 -11.13
CA THR A 65 24.06 4.86 -11.00
C THR A 65 24.71 3.84 -11.94
N ASP A 66 24.60 2.56 -11.60
CA ASP A 66 24.72 1.45 -12.54
C ASP A 66 23.90 0.26 -12.00
N CYS A 67 23.00 -0.28 -12.82
CA CYS A 67 22.13 -1.37 -12.42
C CYS A 67 22.89 -2.70 -12.19
N ALA A 68 24.05 -2.90 -12.83
CA ALA A 68 24.84 -4.12 -12.69
C ALA A 68 25.57 -4.19 -11.34
N ASP A 69 26.03 -3.04 -10.83
CA ASP A 69 26.70 -2.91 -9.52
C ASP A 69 25.70 -2.69 -8.37
N GLY A 70 24.39 -2.62 -8.66
CA GLY A 70 23.34 -2.35 -7.67
C GLY A 70 23.29 -0.90 -7.18
N LEU A 71 23.99 0.03 -7.86
CA LEU A 71 24.00 1.45 -7.54
C LEU A 71 22.77 2.11 -8.17
N VAL A 72 21.67 2.18 -7.42
CA VAL A 72 20.38 2.70 -7.91
C VAL A 72 19.89 3.90 -7.09
N PHE A 73 19.16 4.81 -7.74
CA PHE A 73 18.25 5.71 -7.02
C PHE A 73 16.90 5.02 -6.79
N ILE A 74 16.15 5.49 -5.80
CA ILE A 74 14.79 5.02 -5.52
C ILE A 74 13.82 6.16 -5.84
N VAL A 75 12.89 5.92 -6.77
CA VAL A 75 11.89 6.89 -7.22
C VAL A 75 10.47 6.44 -6.86
N ALA A 76 9.58 7.40 -6.59
CA ALA A 76 8.16 7.11 -6.38
C ALA A 76 7.44 7.08 -7.73
N CYS A 77 6.66 6.03 -7.97
CA CYS A 77 6.01 5.74 -9.24
C CYS A 77 4.52 5.40 -9.05
N ILE A 78 3.67 5.80 -10.00
CA ILE A 78 2.23 5.51 -9.99
C ILE A 78 1.96 4.23 -10.79
N ASN A 79 2.39 4.20 -12.05
CA ASN A 79 2.25 3.07 -12.96
C ASN A 79 3.49 2.16 -12.87
N SER A 80 3.54 1.02 -13.56
CA SER A 80 4.54 -0.03 -13.32
C SER A 80 6.00 0.47 -13.39
N CYS A 81 6.89 -0.11 -12.59
CA CYS A 81 8.33 -0.04 -12.83
C CYS A 81 8.65 -0.77 -14.14
N VAL A 82 9.61 -0.27 -14.93
CA VAL A 82 10.00 -0.90 -16.20
C VAL A 82 11.52 -1.14 -16.27
N THR A 83 11.89 -2.40 -16.45
CA THR A 83 13.26 -2.84 -16.75
C THR A 83 13.37 -3.03 -18.26
N ILE A 84 14.27 -2.29 -18.92
CA ILE A 84 14.55 -2.44 -20.36
C ILE A 84 15.95 -3.01 -20.56
N THR A 85 16.03 -4.22 -21.09
CA THR A 85 17.29 -4.91 -21.39
C THR A 85 17.54 -4.96 -22.90
N VAL A 86 18.77 -4.61 -23.30
CA VAL A 86 19.24 -4.61 -24.69
C VAL A 86 20.31 -5.67 -24.88
N GLU A 87 20.14 -6.51 -25.89
CA GLU A 87 21.11 -7.53 -26.30
C GLU A 87 21.40 -7.40 -27.80
N LYS A 88 22.67 -7.50 -28.21
CA LYS A 88 23.06 -7.47 -29.62
C LYS A 88 23.07 -8.88 -30.21
N LYS A 89 22.47 -9.06 -31.39
CA LYS A 89 22.54 -10.32 -32.13
C LYS A 89 23.94 -10.52 -32.70
N ILE A 90 24.53 -11.70 -32.46
CA ILE A 90 25.86 -12.10 -32.95
C ILE A 90 25.76 -13.29 -33.92
N ALA A 91 24.86 -14.23 -33.67
CA ALA A 91 24.49 -15.31 -34.60
C ALA A 91 22.97 -15.50 -34.60
N GLU A 92 22.45 -16.50 -35.31
CA GLU A 92 21.00 -16.68 -35.55
C GLU A 92 20.17 -16.80 -34.26
N GLU A 93 20.70 -17.51 -33.26
CA GLU A 93 20.09 -17.65 -31.92
C GLU A 93 20.95 -17.03 -30.80
N LEU A 94 22.18 -16.59 -31.11
CA LEU A 94 23.11 -16.04 -30.12
C LEU A 94 22.95 -14.52 -29.98
N TYR A 95 22.53 -14.10 -28.79
CA TYR A 95 22.48 -12.71 -28.35
C TYR A 95 23.50 -12.48 -27.23
N VAL A 96 24.13 -11.32 -27.23
CA VAL A 96 25.10 -10.90 -26.20
C VAL A 96 24.59 -9.64 -25.53
N TYR A 97 24.58 -9.65 -24.20
CA TYR A 97 24.17 -8.52 -23.37
C TYR A 97 24.87 -7.21 -23.76
N GLN A 98 24.13 -6.09 -23.75
CA GLN A 98 24.68 -4.75 -24.02
C GLN A 98 24.38 -3.76 -22.91
N GLY A 99 23.34 -3.99 -22.11
CA GLY A 99 22.98 -3.14 -20.98
C GLY A 99 21.51 -3.22 -20.61
N THR A 100 21.23 -2.80 -19.38
CA THR A 100 19.89 -2.66 -18.80
C THR A 100 19.72 -1.23 -18.28
N MET A 101 18.48 -0.76 -18.26
CA MET A 101 18.00 0.38 -17.49
C MET A 101 16.76 -0.07 -16.71
N GLU A 102 16.60 0.48 -15.50
CA GLU A 102 15.41 0.34 -14.68
C GLU A 102 14.91 1.73 -14.32
N GLU A 103 13.61 1.96 -14.45
CA GLU A 103 13.00 3.27 -14.22
C GLU A 103 11.50 3.15 -13.95
N CYS A 104 10.88 4.22 -13.46
CA CYS A 104 9.42 4.37 -13.46
C CYS A 104 8.85 4.47 -14.89
N SER A 105 7.72 3.83 -15.21
CA SER A 105 7.09 3.97 -16.55
C SER A 105 6.36 5.30 -16.78
N ASP A 106 6.08 6.06 -15.72
CA ASP A 106 5.35 7.35 -15.79
C ASP A 106 6.04 8.32 -16.77
N ASP A 107 5.36 8.62 -17.89
CA ASP A 107 5.84 9.37 -19.06
C ASP A 107 7.17 8.90 -19.70
N LEU A 108 7.75 7.76 -19.30
CA LEU A 108 9.04 7.28 -19.82
C LEU A 108 8.97 6.84 -21.29
N ILE A 109 7.87 6.23 -21.74
CA ILE A 109 7.75 5.72 -23.11
C ILE A 109 6.71 6.53 -23.86
N HIS A 110 7.16 7.59 -24.55
CA HIS A 110 6.28 8.48 -25.29
C HIS A 110 5.67 7.82 -26.54
N SER A 111 6.46 6.99 -27.24
CA SER A 111 6.07 6.25 -28.45
C SER A 111 7.10 5.14 -28.72
N SER A 112 6.64 3.96 -29.12
CA SER A 112 7.52 2.81 -29.36
C SER A 112 6.92 1.87 -30.41
N PRO A 113 7.53 1.68 -31.61
CA PRO A 113 7.16 0.59 -32.52
C PRO A 113 7.43 -0.81 -31.94
N ASP A 114 8.23 -0.90 -30.87
CA ASP A 114 8.58 -2.16 -30.21
C ASP A 114 7.47 -2.69 -29.29
N LEU A 115 6.40 -1.90 -29.06
CA LEU A 115 5.29 -2.21 -28.15
C LEU A 115 3.95 -2.26 -28.92
N PRO A 116 2.94 -3.04 -28.44
CA PRO A 116 1.70 -3.24 -29.19
C PRO A 116 0.79 -2.00 -29.20
N ASN A 117 0.39 -1.56 -30.39
CA ASN A 117 -0.54 -0.43 -30.60
C ASN A 117 -2.02 -0.79 -30.32
N HIS A 118 -2.32 -1.58 -29.28
CA HIS A 118 -3.68 -2.04 -28.98
C HIS A 118 -4.53 -1.04 -28.15
N GLY A 119 -4.10 0.21 -28.06
CA GLY A 119 -4.73 1.26 -27.26
C GLY A 119 -4.14 1.43 -25.86
N GLU A 120 -3.15 0.62 -25.51
CA GLU A 120 -2.35 0.72 -24.29
C GLU A 120 -1.55 2.04 -24.25
N ASN A 121 -1.56 2.73 -23.11
CA ASN A 121 -0.82 3.97 -22.90
C ASN A 121 0.49 3.70 -22.15
N PHE A 122 1.59 3.48 -22.87
CA PHE A 122 2.90 3.16 -22.27
C PHE A 122 3.55 4.29 -21.46
N LYS A 123 2.94 5.48 -21.41
CA LYS A 123 3.26 6.56 -20.46
C LYS A 123 2.64 6.37 -19.06
N ALA A 124 1.71 5.43 -18.93
CA ALA A 124 0.95 5.16 -17.71
C ALA A 124 0.54 3.67 -17.67
N PHE A 125 1.50 2.78 -17.88
CA PHE A 125 1.23 1.35 -18.02
C PHE A 125 1.08 0.69 -16.65
N TYR A 126 -0.15 0.36 -16.26
CA TYR A 126 -0.50 -0.09 -14.89
C TYR A 126 -0.58 -1.63 -14.76
N GLU A 127 0.20 -2.40 -15.54
CA GLU A 127 0.12 -3.88 -15.53
C GLU A 127 1.50 -4.55 -15.43
N ASP A 128 1.50 -5.85 -15.07
CA ASP A 128 2.67 -6.74 -15.12
C ASP A 128 2.74 -7.36 -16.53
N ALA A 129 3.75 -7.02 -17.33
CA ALA A 129 3.84 -7.47 -18.73
C ALA A 129 5.27 -7.54 -19.26
N VAL A 130 5.55 -8.51 -20.14
CA VAL A 130 6.84 -8.64 -20.84
C VAL A 130 6.64 -8.57 -22.34
N PHE A 131 7.29 -7.62 -22.99
CA PHE A 131 7.29 -7.44 -24.44
C PHE A 131 8.71 -7.59 -24.98
N VAL A 132 8.87 -8.28 -26.10
CA VAL A 132 10.18 -8.50 -26.75
C VAL A 132 10.11 -8.10 -28.22
N ALA A 133 10.96 -7.16 -28.60
CA ALA A 133 11.12 -6.69 -29.98
C ALA A 133 12.52 -7.00 -30.52
N THR A 134 12.67 -6.90 -31.85
CA THR A 134 13.98 -6.97 -32.51
C THR A 134 14.10 -5.83 -33.52
N ARG A 135 15.06 -4.92 -33.28
CA ARG A 135 15.25 -3.70 -34.08
C ARG A 135 16.74 -3.40 -34.25
N MET A 136 17.15 -3.07 -35.48
CA MET A 136 18.54 -2.74 -35.84
C MET A 136 19.59 -3.73 -35.28
N GLY A 137 19.33 -5.04 -35.43
CA GLY A 137 20.24 -6.10 -34.97
C GLY A 137 20.33 -6.30 -33.46
N HIS A 138 19.45 -5.67 -32.68
CA HIS A 138 19.36 -5.83 -31.23
C HIS A 138 17.99 -6.43 -30.85
N LYS A 139 17.99 -7.32 -29.87
CA LYS A 139 16.78 -7.75 -29.14
C LYS A 139 16.58 -6.79 -27.99
N ILE A 140 15.35 -6.33 -27.80
CA ILE A 140 14.97 -5.38 -26.74
C ILE A 140 13.84 -6.02 -25.95
N THR A 141 14.06 -6.21 -24.66
CA THR A 141 13.08 -6.77 -23.72
C THR A 141 12.60 -5.65 -22.80
N TYR A 142 11.30 -5.35 -22.82
CA TYR A 142 10.62 -4.45 -21.89
C TYR A 142 9.88 -5.31 -20.87
N ASN A 143 10.21 -5.18 -19.59
CA ASN A 143 9.58 -5.90 -18.48
C ASN A 143 8.94 -4.91 -17.51
N PHE A 144 7.62 -4.83 -17.49
CA PHE A 144 6.83 -3.98 -16.61
C PHE A 144 6.39 -4.76 -15.36
N THR A 145 6.53 -4.15 -14.18
CA THR A 145 6.20 -4.77 -12.88
C THR A 145 5.47 -3.82 -11.94
N ARG A 146 4.42 -4.31 -11.26
CA ARG A 146 3.54 -3.60 -10.32
C ARG A 146 3.98 -3.65 -8.85
N LYS A 147 4.97 -4.49 -8.55
CA LYS A 147 5.68 -4.54 -7.27
C LYS A 147 7.17 -4.66 -7.58
N SER A 148 7.95 -3.70 -7.16
CA SER A 148 9.40 -3.84 -7.19
C SER A 148 9.89 -4.73 -6.04
N PHE A 149 11.17 -5.09 -6.09
CA PHE A 149 11.85 -5.68 -4.93
C PHE A 149 11.83 -4.76 -3.70
N ILE A 150 11.81 -3.44 -3.90
CA ILE A 150 11.80 -2.44 -2.82
C ILE A 150 10.45 -2.48 -2.11
N ASP A 151 9.33 -2.51 -2.84
CA ASP A 151 8.00 -2.61 -2.25
C ASP A 151 7.80 -3.91 -1.46
N LEU A 152 8.32 -5.02 -1.98
CA LEU A 152 8.29 -6.32 -1.31
C LEU A 152 9.17 -6.34 -0.04
N HIS A 153 10.29 -5.59 -0.04
CA HIS A 153 11.13 -5.42 1.14
C HIS A 153 10.44 -4.54 2.19
N ASP A 154 9.89 -3.39 1.79
CA ASP A 154 9.17 -2.46 2.68
C ASP A 154 7.91 -3.12 3.28
N GLU A 155 7.08 -3.79 2.48
CA GLU A 155 5.91 -4.55 2.98
C GLU A 155 6.33 -5.64 3.99
N GLY A 156 7.47 -6.31 3.76
CA GLY A 156 8.02 -7.32 4.66
C GLY A 156 8.66 -6.76 5.94
N VAL A 157 9.21 -5.55 5.89
CA VAL A 157 9.77 -4.83 7.05
C VAL A 157 8.64 -4.23 7.91
N GLU A 158 7.64 -3.60 7.29
CA GLU A 158 6.45 -3.14 7.99
C GLU A 158 5.71 -4.27 8.71
N GLN A 159 5.59 -5.45 8.09
CA GLN A 159 4.94 -6.61 8.72
C GLN A 159 5.67 -7.07 9.99
N ARG A 160 7.01 -6.97 10.04
CA ARG A 160 7.79 -7.30 11.25
C ARG A 160 7.55 -6.26 12.35
N HIS A 161 7.68 -4.98 12.04
CA HIS A 161 7.40 -3.92 13.02
C HIS A 161 5.97 -3.97 13.56
N LYS A 162 4.97 -4.27 12.71
CA LYS A 162 3.57 -4.46 13.12
C LYS A 162 3.32 -5.70 13.99
N VAL A 163 4.26 -6.65 14.05
CA VAL A 163 4.23 -7.78 14.99
C VAL A 163 4.91 -7.41 16.31
N ASP A 164 6.02 -6.66 16.28
CA ASP A 164 6.76 -6.26 17.48
C ASP A 164 6.04 -5.12 18.28
N ASP A 165 5.42 -4.14 17.60
CA ASP A 165 4.86 -2.91 18.21
C ASP A 165 3.57 -3.11 19.06
N GLN A 166 3.14 -4.35 19.34
CA GLN A 166 2.06 -4.64 20.30
C GLN A 166 2.49 -5.32 21.61
N VAL A 167 3.80 -5.46 21.89
CA VAL A 167 4.30 -6.05 23.15
C VAL A 167 5.16 -5.07 23.95
N TYR A 168 4.54 -3.99 24.44
CA TYR A 168 5.13 -3.18 25.51
C TYR A 168 5.14 -3.99 26.82
N ILE A 169 6.28 -4.62 27.14
CA ILE A 169 6.49 -5.30 28.43
C ILE A 169 6.71 -4.25 29.53
N THR A 170 5.63 -3.61 29.97
CA THR A 170 5.58 -2.97 31.29
C THR A 170 5.49 -4.05 32.36
N SER A 171 6.12 -3.84 33.51
CA SER A 171 6.18 -4.82 34.62
C SER A 171 4.86 -4.96 35.40
N SER A 172 3.72 -4.68 34.77
CA SER A 172 2.41 -4.56 35.40
C SER A 172 1.24 -4.73 34.41
N GLY A 173 1.32 -5.75 33.54
CA GLY A 173 0.20 -6.19 32.70
C GLY A 173 0.11 -5.53 31.32
N VAL A 174 -0.30 -6.33 30.32
CA VAL A 174 -0.49 -5.89 28.92
C VAL A 174 -1.79 -5.12 28.81
N MET A 175 -1.73 -3.85 28.41
CA MET A 175 -2.90 -3.03 28.12
C MET A 175 -2.86 -2.56 26.66
N LYS A 176 -3.75 -3.11 25.83
CA LYS A 176 -3.88 -2.70 24.42
C LYS A 176 -4.45 -1.29 24.33
N VAL A 177 -3.69 -0.37 23.72
CA VAL A 177 -4.21 0.93 23.29
C VAL A 177 -4.94 0.72 21.97
N THR A 178 -6.26 0.77 22.01
CA THR A 178 -7.09 0.91 20.80
C THR A 178 -7.14 2.38 20.42
N ASP A 179 -6.70 2.74 19.22
CA ASP A 179 -6.72 4.12 18.72
C ASP A 179 -8.16 4.67 18.68
N PHE A 180 -8.47 5.54 19.65
CA PHE A 180 -9.77 6.19 19.75
C PHE A 180 -9.81 7.37 18.77
N THR A 181 -10.53 7.25 17.66
CA THR A 181 -10.47 8.25 16.60
C THR A 181 -11.27 9.51 16.95
N THR A 182 -10.97 10.61 16.26
CA THR A 182 -11.73 11.86 16.42
C THR A 182 -13.20 11.74 16.02
N MET A 183 -13.54 10.78 15.14
CA MET A 183 -14.93 10.46 14.79
C MET A 183 -15.69 9.77 15.93
N ASP A 184 -15.02 8.89 16.68
CA ASP A 184 -15.60 8.21 17.85
C ASP A 184 -15.94 9.22 18.95
N TYR A 185 -15.05 10.19 19.18
CA TYR A 185 -15.28 11.29 20.12
C TYR A 185 -16.49 12.15 19.71
N VAL A 186 -16.57 12.58 18.44
CA VAL A 186 -17.72 13.36 17.93
C VAL A 186 -19.02 12.57 18.05
N THR A 187 -18.99 11.27 17.76
CA THR A 187 -20.15 10.37 17.87
C THR A 187 -20.62 10.23 19.32
N ALA A 188 -19.69 9.99 20.26
CA ALA A 188 -19.99 9.90 21.69
C ALA A 188 -20.60 11.20 22.24
N VAL A 189 -20.04 12.36 21.88
CA VAL A 189 -20.57 13.68 22.27
C VAL A 189 -21.97 13.91 21.70
N ALA A 190 -22.23 13.54 20.44
CA ALA A 190 -23.55 13.66 19.83
C ALA A 190 -24.61 12.79 20.53
N VAL A 191 -24.26 11.55 20.88
CA VAL A 191 -25.15 10.65 21.66
C VAL A 191 -25.48 11.26 23.03
N VAL A 192 -24.47 11.75 23.76
CA VAL A 192 -24.68 12.38 25.08
C VAL A 192 -25.59 13.62 24.99
N ILE A 193 -25.39 14.49 23.99
CA ILE A 193 -26.24 15.67 23.77
C ILE A 193 -27.69 15.24 23.45
N SER A 194 -27.89 14.21 22.62
CA SER A 194 -29.23 13.69 22.30
C SER A 194 -29.98 13.20 23.55
N PHE A 195 -29.28 12.54 24.48
CA PHE A 195 -29.85 12.03 25.73
C PHE A 195 -30.34 13.15 26.64
N PHE A 196 -29.56 14.23 26.77
CA PHE A 196 -29.99 15.43 27.52
C PHE A 196 -31.21 16.12 26.90
N ILE A 197 -31.29 16.19 25.57
CA ILE A 197 -32.47 16.74 24.86
C ILE A 197 -33.72 15.89 25.14
N ILE A 198 -33.60 14.56 25.10
CA ILE A 198 -34.70 13.64 25.42
C ILE A 198 -35.17 13.81 26.87
N ILE A 199 -34.25 13.86 27.85
CA ILE A 199 -34.60 14.08 29.26
C ILE A 199 -35.29 15.44 29.46
N GLY A 200 -34.82 16.50 28.80
CA GLY A 200 -35.45 17.82 28.83
C GLY A 200 -36.89 17.78 28.31
N ALA A 201 -37.11 17.17 27.14
CA ALA A 201 -38.44 17.00 26.56
C ALA A 201 -39.37 16.16 27.46
N CYS A 202 -38.89 15.04 27.99
CA CYS A 202 -39.64 14.19 28.91
C CYS A 202 -40.05 14.93 30.18
N LYS A 203 -39.17 15.74 30.79
CA LYS A 203 -39.55 16.56 31.97
C LYS A 203 -40.64 17.58 31.63
N VAL A 204 -40.51 18.31 30.51
CA VAL A 204 -41.53 19.29 30.08
C VAL A 204 -42.90 18.64 29.80
N ILE A 205 -42.91 17.42 29.26
CA ILE A 205 -44.16 16.68 28.99
C ILE A 205 -44.75 16.11 30.28
N CYS A 206 -43.98 15.39 31.09
CA CYS A 206 -44.49 14.74 32.30
C CYS A 206 -44.94 15.75 33.38
N CYS A 207 -44.24 16.88 33.55
CA CYS A 207 -44.67 17.94 34.47
C CYS A 207 -46.00 18.60 34.08
N LYS A 208 -46.49 18.40 32.84
CA LYS A 208 -47.78 18.93 32.40
C LYS A 208 -48.96 17.96 32.59
N SER A 209 -48.71 16.75 33.09
CA SER A 209 -49.74 15.71 33.29
C SER A 209 -50.16 15.51 34.76
N SER A 210 -49.69 16.34 35.70
CA SER A 210 -50.00 16.22 37.13
C SER A 210 -51.12 17.16 37.60
N SER A 211 -52.27 17.09 36.93
CA SER A 211 -53.54 17.63 37.43
C SER A 211 -54.40 16.48 37.95
N VAL A 212 -54.14 16.07 39.19
CA VAL A 212 -54.69 14.85 39.81
C VAL A 212 -56.22 14.95 39.96
N PRO A 213 -57.01 14.04 39.37
CA PRO A 213 -58.39 13.82 39.79
C PRO A 213 -58.39 13.10 41.15
N LYS A 214 -59.21 13.56 42.10
CA LYS A 214 -59.34 12.90 43.41
C LYS A 214 -60.02 11.54 43.24
N THR A 215 -59.41 10.49 43.76
CA THR A 215 -60.05 9.19 44.01
C THR A 215 -60.43 9.10 45.49
N GLU A 216 -61.63 8.60 45.79
CA GLU A 216 -62.10 8.42 47.16
C GLU A 216 -61.50 7.15 47.80
N PRO A 217 -61.27 7.13 49.13
CA PRO A 217 -60.64 5.99 49.80
C PRO A 217 -61.65 4.85 50.04
N ILE A 218 -61.31 3.65 49.58
CA ILE A 218 -61.99 2.40 49.95
C ILE A 218 -61.18 1.72 51.07
N PHE A 219 -61.83 1.43 52.20
CA PHE A 219 -61.26 0.64 53.28
C PHE A 219 -61.33 -0.86 52.97
N LEU A 220 -60.23 -1.58 53.18
CA LEU A 220 -60.25 -3.00 53.52
C LEU A 220 -59.18 -3.31 54.58
N ASN A 221 -59.59 -4.04 55.62
CA ASN A 221 -58.67 -4.71 56.54
C ASN A 221 -58.17 -6.02 55.90
N GLY A 222 -56.98 -6.48 56.31
CA GLY A 222 -56.48 -7.81 55.97
C GLY A 222 -55.09 -8.03 56.55
N GLU A 223 -54.97 -8.95 57.50
CA GLU A 223 -53.72 -9.27 58.17
C GLU A 223 -52.80 -10.19 57.33
N ASN A 224 -51.55 -10.26 57.81
CA ASN A 224 -50.50 -11.27 57.59
C ASN A 224 -49.35 -10.82 56.69
N ALA A 225 -48.21 -10.62 57.33
CA ALA A 225 -46.90 -10.45 56.70
C ALA A 225 -45.99 -11.59 57.16
N GLU A 226 -45.38 -12.28 56.21
CA GLU A 226 -44.35 -13.29 56.47
C GLU A 226 -43.13 -12.98 55.60
N LEU A 227 -41.95 -12.97 56.22
CA LEU A 227 -40.68 -12.58 55.61
C LEU A 227 -39.81 -13.83 55.43
N VAL A 228 -39.52 -14.19 54.18
CA VAL A 228 -38.59 -15.27 53.84
C VAL A 228 -37.31 -14.66 53.27
N PRO A 229 -36.19 -14.65 54.02
CA PRO A 229 -34.88 -14.30 53.47
C PRO A 229 -34.28 -15.51 52.72
N LEU A 230 -33.44 -15.21 51.73
CA LEU A 230 -32.53 -16.19 51.11
C LEU A 230 -31.12 -15.60 51.11
N GLU A 231 -30.18 -16.33 51.70
CA GLU A 231 -28.75 -15.98 51.72
C GLU A 231 -28.04 -16.50 50.45
N PRO A 232 -26.95 -15.86 50.03
CA PRO A 232 -26.09 -16.36 48.96
C PRO A 232 -25.21 -17.52 49.45
N ASN A 233 -24.68 -18.32 48.52
CA ASN A 233 -23.55 -19.19 48.79
C ASN A 233 -22.51 -19.10 47.66
N ASN A 234 -21.28 -19.52 47.96
CA ASN A 234 -20.06 -19.11 47.28
C ASN A 234 -19.38 -20.29 46.53
N ASN A 235 -18.19 -19.99 45.97
CA ASN A 235 -17.18 -20.94 45.48
C ASN A 235 -17.53 -21.64 44.15
N GLU A 236 -16.58 -22.12 43.33
CA GLU A 236 -15.12 -22.24 43.53
C GLU A 236 -14.32 -22.06 42.21
N LEU A 237 -13.01 -21.85 42.35
CA LEU A 237 -11.93 -21.77 41.35
C LEU A 237 -10.73 -22.50 42.00
N PRO A 238 -9.74 -23.15 41.33
CA PRO A 238 -9.28 -23.07 39.93
C PRO A 238 -9.37 -24.47 39.23
N ASP A 239 -8.45 -25.14 38.51
CA ASP A 239 -7.05 -25.00 37.97
C ASP A 239 -6.87 -26.18 36.94
N GLU A 240 -5.85 -26.42 36.09
CA GLU A 240 -4.63 -25.77 35.55
C GLU A 240 -4.19 -26.64 34.30
N LEU A 241 -3.18 -26.22 33.49
CA LEU A 241 -2.38 -27.03 32.51
C LEU A 241 -3.08 -27.53 31.20
N ASP A 242 -2.39 -27.79 30.08
CA ASP A 242 -1.17 -27.24 29.44
C ASP A 242 -1.13 -27.68 27.94
N ASP A 243 -0.51 -26.88 27.06
CA ASP A 243 -0.19 -27.22 25.66
C ASP A 243 1.34 -27.25 25.48
N ASP A 244 1.88 -28.21 24.72
CA ASP A 244 3.28 -28.17 24.24
C ASP A 244 3.46 -29.03 22.97
N ASP A 245 3.81 -28.41 21.84
CA ASP A 245 3.93 -29.06 20.52
C ASP A 245 5.28 -28.65 19.87
N ASP A 246 6.30 -29.53 19.95
CA ASP A 246 7.71 -29.18 19.70
C ASP A 246 8.23 -29.67 18.32
N VAL A 247 8.15 -28.81 17.30
CA VAL A 247 8.70 -29.06 15.95
C VAL A 247 9.77 -28.04 15.59
N LYS A 248 11.04 -28.45 15.69
CA LYS A 248 12.20 -27.59 15.39
C LYS A 248 12.62 -27.65 13.92
N GLU A 249 12.64 -26.48 13.29
CA GLU A 249 13.31 -26.22 12.01
C GLU A 249 14.85 -26.41 12.14
N ASN A 250 15.54 -26.74 11.03
CA ASN A 250 16.78 -26.04 10.68
C ASN A 250 17.18 -26.22 9.21
N VAL A 251 17.62 -25.13 8.57
CA VAL A 251 18.03 -25.08 7.16
C VAL A 251 19.56 -25.10 7.03
N VAL A 252 20.09 -25.95 6.15
CA VAL A 252 21.54 -25.99 5.85
C VAL A 252 21.89 -25.01 4.73
N LYS A 253 22.77 -24.04 5.01
CA LYS A 253 23.51 -23.28 3.98
C LYS A 253 24.69 -22.48 4.56
N LYS A 254 25.92 -22.83 4.16
CA LYS A 254 26.80 -21.93 3.39
C LYS A 254 27.96 -22.71 2.78
N SER A 255 28.35 -22.34 1.57
CA SER A 255 29.63 -22.68 0.95
C SER A 255 30.35 -21.39 0.58
N GLU A 256 31.68 -21.39 0.72
CA GLU A 256 32.54 -20.27 0.31
C GLU A 256 33.80 -20.82 -0.36
N THR A 257 34.11 -20.34 -1.56
CA THR A 257 35.38 -20.59 -2.23
C THR A 257 35.81 -19.32 -2.96
N LYS A 258 37.07 -18.91 -2.78
CA LYS A 258 37.71 -17.76 -3.42
C LYS A 258 37.86 -17.95 -4.94
N LYS A 259 38.10 -16.85 -5.67
CA LYS A 259 39.44 -16.60 -6.26
C LYS A 259 39.57 -15.22 -6.93
N ASP A 260 40.55 -14.45 -6.44
CA ASP A 260 41.73 -13.96 -7.16
C ASP A 260 41.57 -13.64 -8.66
N VAL A 261 41.85 -12.37 -9.04
CA VAL A 261 41.96 -11.90 -10.42
C VAL A 261 43.36 -11.32 -10.65
N GLU A 262 44.02 -11.74 -11.73
CA GLU A 262 45.30 -11.21 -12.19
C GLU A 262 45.34 -11.27 -13.73
N ASN A 263 45.32 -10.11 -14.39
CA ASN A 263 45.92 -9.85 -15.72
C ASN A 263 45.55 -8.44 -16.22
N ASP A 264 46.56 -7.63 -16.53
CA ASP A 264 46.55 -6.64 -17.61
C ASP A 264 47.75 -7.00 -18.50
N ASN A 265 47.53 -7.39 -19.76
CA ASN A 265 47.33 -6.52 -20.93
C ASN A 265 48.61 -5.76 -21.31
N ASP A 266 49.22 -6.18 -22.42
CA ASP A 266 50.32 -5.49 -23.08
C ASP A 266 49.92 -5.21 -24.54
N GLU A 267 49.89 -3.93 -24.91
CA GLU A 267 49.17 -3.41 -26.07
C GLU A 267 50.08 -3.26 -27.30
N LYS A 268 49.59 -3.63 -28.50
CA LYS A 268 50.28 -3.31 -29.76
C LYS A 268 49.34 -2.81 -30.85
N GLU A 269 49.37 -1.49 -31.04
CA GLU A 269 48.97 -0.84 -32.29
C GLU A 269 49.60 -1.55 -33.51
N ASN A 270 48.90 -1.49 -34.66
CA ASN A 270 49.63 -1.36 -35.92
C ASN A 270 48.85 -0.54 -36.96
N LYS A 271 49.60 0.11 -37.87
CA LYS A 271 49.19 1.38 -38.48
C LYS A 271 49.59 1.48 -39.95
N LYS A 272 48.60 1.68 -40.84
CA LYS A 272 48.62 2.42 -42.14
C LYS A 272 47.22 2.34 -42.76
N THR A 273 46.56 3.42 -43.23
CA THR A 273 46.94 4.45 -44.23
C THR A 273 46.94 3.90 -45.66
N GLY A 274 46.08 4.46 -46.53
CA GLY A 274 45.91 3.99 -47.91
C GLY A 274 44.99 4.85 -48.79
N ASP A 275 45.12 6.18 -48.74
CA ASP A 275 44.45 7.08 -49.69
C ASP A 275 45.22 7.17 -51.02
N SER A 276 44.51 7.05 -52.16
CA SER A 276 44.79 7.79 -53.41
C SER A 276 43.62 7.67 -54.41
N PRO A 277 43.45 8.62 -55.36
CA PRO A 277 42.17 8.87 -56.01
C PRO A 277 42.19 8.80 -57.55
N VAL A 278 41.08 9.25 -58.16
CA VAL A 278 40.74 9.39 -59.60
C VAL A 278 40.12 8.15 -60.24
#